data_AF-A0A1S8AR91-F1
#
_entry.id   AF-A0A1S8AR91-F1
#
_cell.length_a   1.000
_cell.length_b   1.000
_cell.length_c   1.000
_cell.angle_alpha   90.00
_cell.angle_beta   90.00
_cell.angle_gamma   90.00
#
_symmetry.space_group_name_H-M   'P 1'
#
loop_
_entity.id
_entity.type
_entity.pdbx_description
1 polymer ?
#
loop_
_entity_poly.entity_id
_entity_poly.type
_entity_poly.pdbx_seq_one_letter_code
_entity_poly.pdbx_strand_id
1 'polypeptide(L)'
;MERYEEQLLEQWQADGPQRKGYRQLAEWFNTLMLRREMDRAGLSTLGDEAESKYERLRSDEAVAEEVASELANAGVPIERLRSDFVSYGVIRTHLKECLSADVDLSSGDWERDAIEISTDHATTKIEAAVRSLRNKGRLSAGGDVSVSVTAELECENCHARVPVDRAIRREYVCRCDD
;
A
#
# COMPACT_ATOMS: atom_id res chain seq x y z
N MET A 1 15.74 -15.51 11.19
CA MET A 1 14.35 -15.35 10.70
C MET A 1 13.63 -14.42 11.65
N GLU A 2 13.67 -14.69 12.95
CA GLU A 2 13.18 -13.86 14.06
C GLU A 2 13.39 -12.35 13.90
N ARG A 3 14.62 -11.87 13.59
CA ARG A 3 14.88 -10.42 13.43
C ARG A 3 14.02 -9.73 12.35
N TYR A 4 13.65 -10.42 11.27
CA TYR A 4 12.79 -9.82 10.24
C TYR A 4 11.32 -9.84 10.63
N GLU A 5 10.91 -10.86 11.40
CA GLU A 5 9.55 -10.97 11.93
C GLU A 5 9.28 -9.86 12.96
N GLU A 6 10.23 -9.61 13.87
CA GLU A 6 10.18 -8.48 14.81
C GLU A 6 10.05 -7.13 14.08
N GLN A 7 10.88 -6.89 13.05
CA GLN A 7 10.82 -5.64 12.28
C GLN A 7 9.53 -5.47 11.47
N LEU A 8 8.95 -6.58 10.97
CA LEU A 8 7.64 -6.55 10.31
C LEU A 8 6.55 -6.18 11.31
N LEU A 9 6.57 -6.78 12.50
CA LEU A 9 5.62 -6.49 13.57
C LEU A 9 5.73 -5.06 14.06
N GLU A 10 6.94 -4.58 14.36
CA GLU A 10 7.20 -3.20 14.79
C GLU A 10 6.64 -2.18 13.79
N GLN A 11 6.94 -2.34 12.49
CA GLN A 11 6.47 -1.40 11.47
C GLN A 11 4.96 -1.53 11.20
N TRP A 12 4.39 -2.72 11.37
CA TRP A 12 2.95 -2.94 11.18
C TRP A 12 2.12 -2.43 12.36
N GLN A 13 2.66 -2.52 13.58
CA GLN A 13 2.02 -2.09 14.82
C GLN A 13 2.41 -0.68 15.25
N ALA A 14 3.32 -0.02 14.54
CA ALA A 14 3.70 1.36 14.80
C ALA A 14 2.49 2.31 14.78
N ASP A 15 2.64 3.48 15.40
CA ASP A 15 1.59 4.48 15.51
C ASP A 15 1.46 5.34 14.24
N GLY A 16 0.21 5.70 13.92
CA GLY A 16 -0.19 6.69 12.90
C GLY A 16 0.69 6.69 11.64
N PRO A 17 1.43 7.78 11.36
CA PRO A 17 2.17 7.95 10.10
C PRO A 17 3.37 7.00 9.92
N GLN A 18 3.83 6.34 10.98
CA GLN A 18 4.92 5.36 10.90
C GLN A 18 4.42 3.96 10.59
N ARG A 19 3.11 3.72 10.74
CA ARG A 19 2.49 2.43 10.46
C ARG A 19 2.57 2.10 8.97
N LYS A 20 3.12 0.94 8.66
CA LYS A 20 3.14 0.42 7.28
C LYS A 20 1.97 -0.53 7.04
N GLY A 21 1.26 -0.31 5.94
CA GLY A 21 0.29 -1.28 5.43
C GLY A 21 0.98 -2.51 4.81
N TYR A 22 0.23 -3.59 4.58
CA TYR A 22 0.80 -4.84 4.05
C TYR A 22 1.56 -4.70 2.72
N ARG A 23 1.19 -3.73 1.87
CA ARG A 23 1.92 -3.45 0.62
C ARG A 23 3.30 -2.86 0.88
N GLN A 24 3.36 -1.82 1.71
CA GLN A 24 4.61 -1.17 2.10
C GLN A 24 5.53 -2.16 2.82
N LEU A 25 4.98 -3.07 3.63
CA LEU A 25 5.75 -4.12 4.28
C LEU A 25 6.30 -5.14 3.28
N ALA A 26 5.53 -5.52 2.26
CA ALA A 26 6.01 -6.40 1.20
C ALA A 26 7.11 -5.75 0.35
N GLU A 27 6.95 -4.48 0.00
CA GLU A 27 7.97 -3.69 -0.70
C GLU A 27 9.26 -3.62 0.13
N TRP A 28 9.14 -3.21 1.40
CA TRP A 28 10.27 -3.16 2.32
C TRP A 28 10.99 -4.51 2.46
N PHE A 29 10.24 -5.60 2.64
CA PHE A 29 10.81 -6.94 2.79
C PHE A 29 11.53 -7.40 1.52
N ASN A 30 10.93 -7.18 0.35
CA ASN A 30 11.55 -7.54 -0.93
C ASN A 30 12.80 -6.70 -1.21
N THR A 31 12.78 -5.41 -0.88
CA THR A 31 13.96 -4.53 -0.94
C THR A 31 15.08 -5.04 -0.04
N LEU A 32 14.76 -5.53 1.17
CA LEU A 32 15.76 -6.16 2.05
C LEU A 32 16.33 -7.45 1.47
N MET A 33 15.50 -8.29 0.83
CA MET A 33 15.98 -9.49 0.14
C MET A 33 16.96 -9.13 -0.99
N LEU A 34 16.61 -8.13 -1.81
CA LEU A 34 17.49 -7.62 -2.86
C LEU A 34 18.78 -7.04 -2.31
N ARG A 35 18.69 -6.19 -1.29
CA ARG A 35 19.83 -5.60 -0.59
C ARG A 35 20.81 -6.68 -0.14
N ARG A 36 20.31 -7.75 0.46
CA ARG A 36 21.14 -8.85 0.94
C ARG A 36 21.89 -9.56 -0.18
N GLU A 37 21.26 -9.79 -1.33
CA GLU A 37 21.94 -10.40 -2.48
C GLU A 37 22.94 -9.43 -3.12
N MET A 38 22.61 -8.14 -3.19
CA MET A 38 23.54 -7.09 -3.64
C MET A 38 24.78 -7.03 -2.75
N ASP A 39 24.62 -7.04 -1.43
CA ASP A 39 25.73 -7.05 -0.47
C ASP A 39 26.64 -8.27 -0.66
N ARG A 40 26.06 -9.45 -0.90
CA ARG A 40 26.83 -10.68 -1.18
C ARG A 40 27.61 -10.63 -2.49
N ALA A 41 27.05 -9.95 -3.49
CA ALA A 41 27.70 -9.71 -4.77
C ALA A 41 28.75 -8.59 -4.71
N GLY A 42 28.91 -7.92 -3.55
CA GLY A 42 29.86 -6.83 -3.38
C GLY A 42 29.40 -5.51 -3.98
N LEU A 43 28.10 -5.37 -4.28
CA LEU A 43 27.51 -4.12 -4.76
C LEU A 43 27.26 -3.15 -3.61
N SER A 44 27.29 -1.85 -3.92
CA SER A 44 26.90 -0.82 -2.96
C SER A 44 25.42 -0.93 -2.62
N THR A 45 25.10 -0.91 -1.32
CA THR A 45 23.74 -0.79 -0.79
C THR A 45 23.59 0.41 0.13
N LEU A 46 24.46 1.41 -0.04
CA LEU A 46 24.39 2.67 0.70
C LEU A 46 23.23 3.53 0.19
N GLY A 47 22.61 4.29 1.09
CA GLY A 47 21.42 5.07 0.76
C GLY A 47 20.28 4.19 0.24
N ASP A 48 19.66 4.63 -0.85
CA ASP A 48 18.43 4.04 -1.39
C ASP A 48 18.70 3.16 -2.63
N GLU A 49 19.96 2.74 -2.85
CA GLU A 49 20.35 1.97 -4.04
C GLU A 49 19.53 0.69 -4.26
N ALA A 50 19.31 -0.09 -3.19
CA ALA A 50 18.51 -1.30 -3.26
C ALA A 50 17.04 -1.01 -3.52
N GLU A 51 16.50 0.07 -2.93
CA GLU A 51 15.11 0.49 -3.13
C GLU A 51 14.90 0.97 -4.57
N SER A 52 15.77 1.85 -5.07
CA SER A 52 15.73 2.34 -6.44
C SER A 52 15.82 1.20 -7.47
N LYS A 53 16.70 0.21 -7.25
CA LYS A 53 16.77 -0.97 -8.13
C LYS A 53 15.51 -1.83 -8.02
N TYR A 54 14.96 -2.01 -6.82
CA TYR A 54 13.70 -2.73 -6.64
C TYR A 54 12.52 -2.05 -7.35
N GLU A 55 12.39 -0.74 -7.25
CA GLU A 55 11.38 0.04 -7.96
C GLU A 55 11.50 -0.10 -9.48
N ARG A 56 12.72 0.03 -10.01
CA ARG A 56 13.00 -0.15 -11.45
C ARG A 56 12.69 -1.56 -11.94
N LEU A 57 12.95 -2.59 -11.14
CA LEU A 57 12.57 -3.98 -11.46
C LEU A 57 11.05 -4.18 -11.59
N ARG A 58 10.23 -3.26 -11.05
CA ARG A 58 8.77 -3.27 -11.11
C ARG A 58 8.18 -2.21 -12.03
N SER A 59 9.04 -1.49 -12.75
CA SER A 59 8.64 -0.47 -13.70
C SER A 59 8.25 -1.10 -15.05
N ASP A 60 8.45 -0.39 -16.17
CA ASP A 60 8.22 -0.97 -17.49
C ASP A 60 9.19 -2.13 -17.80
N GLU A 61 8.77 -3.02 -18.71
CA GLU A 61 9.49 -4.26 -19.03
C GLU A 61 10.93 -4.00 -19.50
N ALA A 62 11.16 -2.93 -20.28
CA ALA A 62 12.48 -2.60 -20.79
C ALA A 62 13.43 -2.18 -19.66
N VAL A 63 12.98 -1.28 -18.78
CA VAL A 63 13.77 -0.83 -17.61
C VAL A 63 13.99 -1.99 -16.63
N ALA A 64 12.97 -2.82 -16.40
CA ALA A 64 13.08 -3.96 -15.52
C ALA A 64 14.12 -4.98 -16.02
N GLU A 65 14.18 -5.23 -17.33
CA GLU A 65 15.13 -6.17 -17.92
C GLU A 65 16.56 -5.62 -17.96
N GLU A 66 16.71 -4.30 -18.15
CA GLU A 66 18.01 -3.62 -18.05
C GLU A 66 18.61 -3.79 -16.64
N VAL A 67 17.83 -3.50 -15.59
CA VAL A 67 18.28 -3.64 -14.20
C VAL A 67 18.54 -5.09 -13.83
N ALA A 68 17.71 -6.02 -14.31
CA ALA A 68 17.96 -7.44 -14.10
C ALA A 68 19.28 -7.89 -14.73
N SER A 69 19.54 -7.49 -15.98
CA SER A 69 20.80 -7.77 -16.65
C SER A 69 22.00 -7.18 -15.90
N GLU A 70 21.90 -5.94 -15.41
CA GLU A 70 22.94 -5.30 -14.59
C GLU A 70 23.24 -6.11 -13.32
N LEU A 71 22.20 -6.48 -12.57
CA LEU A 71 22.30 -7.26 -11.34
C LEU A 71 22.86 -8.67 -11.61
N ALA A 72 22.39 -9.34 -12.65
CA ALA A 72 22.87 -10.66 -13.04
C ALA A 72 24.36 -10.65 -13.42
N ASN A 73 24.80 -9.65 -14.19
CA ASN A 73 26.20 -9.48 -14.57
C ASN A 73 27.10 -9.20 -13.36
N ALA A 74 26.56 -8.54 -12.33
CA ALA A 74 27.23 -8.33 -11.06
C ALA A 74 27.24 -9.57 -10.14
N GLY A 75 26.59 -10.67 -10.52
CA GLY A 75 26.55 -11.92 -9.76
C GLY A 75 25.37 -12.04 -8.79
N VAL A 76 24.40 -11.13 -8.84
CA VAL A 76 23.13 -11.27 -8.09
C VAL A 76 22.24 -12.30 -8.79
N PRO A 77 21.70 -13.32 -8.09
CA PRO A 77 20.84 -14.35 -8.68
C PRO A 77 19.42 -13.81 -8.91
N ILE A 78 19.28 -12.74 -9.71
CA ILE A 78 18.07 -11.92 -9.81
C ILE A 78 16.85 -12.71 -10.28
N GLU A 79 17.00 -13.64 -11.22
CA GLU A 79 15.88 -14.44 -11.72
C GLU A 79 15.25 -15.32 -10.63
N ARG A 80 16.10 -15.91 -9.78
CA ARG A 80 15.62 -16.65 -8.60
C ARG A 80 15.05 -15.70 -7.55
N LEU A 81 15.70 -14.57 -7.32
CA LEU A 81 15.24 -13.60 -6.33
C LEU A 81 13.85 -13.05 -6.70
N ARG A 82 13.57 -12.81 -8.00
CA ARG A 82 12.27 -12.39 -8.51
C ARG A 82 11.16 -13.39 -8.17
N SER A 83 11.44 -14.70 -8.26
CA SER A 83 10.46 -15.73 -7.86
C SER A 83 10.25 -15.82 -6.35
N ASP A 84 11.25 -15.41 -5.56
CA ASP A 84 11.20 -15.46 -4.10
C ASP A 84 10.53 -14.21 -3.50
N PHE A 85 10.31 -13.15 -4.28
CA PHE A 85 9.63 -11.94 -3.81
C PHE A 85 8.21 -12.24 -3.32
N VAL A 86 7.90 -11.68 -2.16
CA VAL A 86 6.62 -11.89 -1.49
C VAL A 86 5.61 -10.84 -1.91
N SER A 87 4.35 -11.27 -2.01
CA SER A 87 3.23 -10.36 -2.20
C SER A 87 2.74 -9.82 -0.85
N TYR A 88 1.95 -8.74 -0.88
CA TYR A 88 1.26 -8.25 0.32
C TYR A 88 0.35 -9.32 0.95
N GLY A 89 -0.17 -10.26 0.15
CA GLY A 89 -0.99 -11.37 0.64
C GLY A 89 -0.17 -12.33 1.51
N VAL A 90 1.06 -12.62 1.09
CA VAL A 90 2.00 -13.45 1.87
C VAL A 90 2.34 -12.79 3.19
N ILE A 91 2.66 -11.48 3.19
CA ILE A 91 2.92 -10.72 4.42
C ILE A 91 1.70 -10.74 5.34
N ARG A 92 0.50 -10.47 4.81
CA ARG A 92 -0.74 -10.49 5.59
C ARG A 92 -0.97 -11.86 6.23
N THR A 93 -0.89 -12.93 5.45
CA THR A 93 -1.06 -14.30 5.94
C THR A 93 -0.01 -14.64 7.00
N HIS A 94 1.24 -14.27 6.79
CA HIS A 94 2.28 -14.52 7.79
C HIS A 94 2.00 -13.79 9.12
N LEU A 95 1.69 -12.49 9.08
CA LEU A 95 1.39 -11.70 10.28
C LEU A 95 0.15 -12.22 11.02
N LYS A 96 -0.94 -12.50 10.30
CA LYS A 96 -2.23 -12.87 10.90
C LYS A 96 -2.32 -14.34 11.27
N GLU A 97 -1.80 -15.23 10.44
CA GLU A 97 -2.03 -16.68 10.57
C GLU A 97 -0.80 -17.41 11.15
N CYS A 98 0.43 -16.97 10.86
CA CYS A 98 1.63 -17.59 11.43
C CYS A 98 2.00 -16.98 12.78
N LEU A 99 2.05 -15.64 12.86
CA LEU A 99 2.44 -14.93 14.09
C LEU A 99 1.25 -14.67 15.02
N SER A 100 0.02 -14.91 14.56
CA SER A 100 -1.22 -14.62 15.31
C SER A 100 -1.24 -13.19 15.88
N ALA A 101 -0.61 -12.25 15.16
CA ALA A 101 -0.45 -10.90 15.63
C ALA A 101 -1.65 -10.03 15.23
N ASP A 102 -1.99 -9.08 16.08
CA ASP A 102 -2.99 -8.07 15.80
C ASP A 102 -2.43 -6.67 16.00
N VAL A 103 -3.05 -5.70 15.35
CA VAL A 103 -2.72 -4.29 15.59
C VAL A 103 -3.71 -3.82 16.63
N ASP A 104 -3.22 -3.45 17.81
CA ASP A 104 -4.04 -2.74 18.76
C ASP A 104 -4.28 -1.34 18.22
N LEU A 105 -5.53 -1.10 17.82
CA LEU A 105 -5.98 0.16 17.28
C LEU A 105 -6.51 1.09 18.39
N SER A 106 -6.49 0.68 19.65
CA SER A 106 -7.06 1.45 20.76
C SER A 106 -6.32 2.76 21.07
N SER A 107 -5.07 2.90 20.63
CA SER A 107 -4.27 4.12 20.76
C SER A 107 -4.08 4.83 19.41
N GLY A 108 -4.94 5.79 19.09
CA GLY A 108 -4.78 6.73 17.96
C GLY A 108 -6.07 7.09 17.23
N ASP A 109 -6.04 8.12 16.36
CA ASP A 109 -7.12 8.51 15.42
C ASP A 109 -7.19 7.55 14.20
N TRP A 110 -6.93 6.25 14.40
CA TRP A 110 -6.78 5.28 13.30
C TRP A 110 -8.05 5.16 12.46
N GLU A 111 -9.23 5.39 13.05
CA GLU A 111 -10.50 5.39 12.32
C GLU A 111 -10.47 6.45 11.23
N ARG A 112 -9.99 7.66 11.55
CA ARG A 112 -9.91 8.77 10.59
C ARG A 112 -8.91 8.46 9.49
N ASP A 113 -7.72 7.99 9.87
CA ASP A 113 -6.67 7.62 8.92
C ASP A 113 -7.15 6.53 7.96
N ALA A 114 -7.85 5.51 8.47
CA ALA A 114 -8.41 4.44 7.66
C ALA A 114 -9.44 4.93 6.64
N ILE A 115 -10.32 5.86 7.05
CA ILE A 115 -11.31 6.49 6.17
C ILE A 115 -10.63 7.34 5.10
N GLU A 116 -9.64 8.17 5.47
CA GLU A 116 -8.89 9.04 4.56
C GLU A 116 -8.13 8.21 3.51
N ILE A 117 -7.30 7.26 3.96
CA ILE A 117 -6.51 6.38 3.09
C ILE A 117 -7.43 5.61 2.11
N SER A 118 -8.57 5.13 2.58
CA SER A 118 -9.53 4.41 1.73
C SER A 118 -10.14 5.32 0.66
N THR A 119 -10.49 6.55 1.04
CA THR A 119 -11.10 7.55 0.15
C THR A 119 -10.11 8.01 -0.92
N ASP A 120 -8.85 8.24 -0.56
CA ASP A 120 -7.77 8.63 -1.48
C ASP A 120 -7.44 7.52 -2.47
N HIS A 121 -7.37 6.28 -1.98
CA HIS A 121 -7.11 5.12 -2.84
C HIS A 121 -8.25 4.86 -3.82
N ALA A 122 -9.50 5.02 -3.36
CA ALA A 122 -10.67 4.95 -4.23
C ALA A 122 -10.65 6.06 -5.29
N THR A 123 -10.33 7.29 -4.89
CA THR A 123 -10.20 8.45 -5.79
C THR A 123 -9.18 8.16 -6.89
N THR A 124 -7.97 7.75 -6.52
CA THR A 124 -6.89 7.42 -7.48
C THR A 124 -7.30 6.34 -8.48
N LYS A 125 -7.96 5.27 -8.00
CA LYS A 125 -8.44 4.19 -8.86
C LYS A 125 -9.53 4.65 -9.82
N ILE A 126 -10.48 5.43 -9.34
CA ILE A 126 -11.58 5.96 -10.15
C ILE A 126 -11.03 6.93 -11.19
N GLU A 127 -10.08 7.80 -10.84
CA GLU A 127 -9.40 8.67 -11.80
C GLU A 127 -8.72 7.88 -12.92
N ALA A 128 -7.98 6.83 -12.58
CA ALA A 128 -7.34 5.98 -13.58
C ALA A 128 -8.38 5.31 -14.51
N ALA A 129 -9.49 4.84 -13.96
CA ALA A 129 -10.59 4.27 -14.73
C ALA A 129 -11.27 5.31 -15.65
N VAL A 130 -11.55 6.51 -15.14
CA VAL A 130 -12.13 7.63 -15.90
C VAL A 130 -11.19 8.05 -17.03
N ARG A 131 -9.88 8.19 -16.76
CA ARG A 131 -8.87 8.46 -17.80
C ARG A 131 -8.87 7.37 -18.87
N SER A 132 -8.92 6.10 -18.47
CA SER A 132 -8.98 4.97 -19.41
C SER A 132 -10.24 5.02 -20.29
N LEU A 133 -11.41 5.34 -19.72
CA LEU A 133 -12.67 5.47 -20.47
C LEU A 133 -12.63 6.63 -21.46
N ARG A 134 -12.04 7.77 -21.08
CA ARG A 134 -11.84 8.91 -21.98
C ARG A 134 -10.92 8.56 -23.15
N ASN A 135 -9.78 7.92 -22.86
CA ASN A 135 -8.83 7.49 -23.89
C ASN A 135 -9.44 6.49 -24.89
N LYS A 136 -10.41 5.68 -24.44
CA LYS A 136 -11.16 4.74 -25.29
C LYS A 136 -12.35 5.39 -26.03
N GLY A 137 -12.56 6.70 -25.88
CA GLY A 137 -13.71 7.42 -26.45
C GLY A 137 -15.07 6.97 -25.88
N ARG A 138 -15.08 6.22 -24.75
CA ARG A 138 -16.29 5.72 -24.10
C ARG A 138 -16.89 6.70 -23.10
N LEU A 139 -16.17 7.77 -22.80
CA LEU A 139 -16.59 8.85 -21.93
C LEU A 139 -16.09 10.17 -22.52
N SER A 140 -17.01 11.10 -22.80
CA SER A 140 -16.69 12.44 -23.28
C SER A 140 -16.95 13.47 -22.18
N ALA A 141 -16.11 14.50 -22.13
CA ALA A 141 -16.27 15.64 -21.23
C ALA A 141 -15.85 16.90 -21.98
N GLY A 142 -16.55 18.01 -21.75
CA GLY A 142 -16.25 19.30 -22.38
C GLY A 142 -14.99 19.99 -21.86
N GLY A 143 -14.32 19.42 -20.86
CA GLY A 143 -13.11 19.93 -20.23
C GLY A 143 -12.47 18.88 -19.33
N ASP A 144 -11.64 19.34 -18.39
CA ASP A 144 -11.02 18.47 -17.40
C ASP A 144 -12.06 17.86 -16.44
N VAL A 145 -11.80 16.63 -16.02
CA VAL A 145 -12.68 15.87 -15.12
C VAL A 145 -11.97 15.72 -13.79
N SER A 146 -12.57 16.24 -12.72
CA SER A 146 -12.17 15.94 -11.34
C SER A 146 -12.99 14.78 -10.78
N VAL A 147 -12.36 13.98 -9.93
CA VAL A 147 -13.02 12.90 -9.19
C VAL A 147 -13.09 13.33 -7.72
N SER A 148 -14.25 13.12 -7.10
CA SER A 148 -14.41 13.25 -5.66
C SER A 148 -15.07 11.98 -5.13
N VAL A 149 -14.56 11.46 -4.03
CA VAL A 149 -15.13 10.31 -3.32
C VAL A 149 -15.52 10.78 -1.93
N THR A 150 -16.70 10.39 -1.49
CA THR A 150 -17.20 10.69 -0.15
C THR A 150 -17.78 9.41 0.44
N ALA A 151 -17.32 9.03 1.62
CA ALA A 151 -17.93 7.95 2.39
C ALA A 151 -19.13 8.50 3.17
N GLU A 152 -20.28 7.84 3.05
CA GLU A 152 -21.52 8.24 3.73
C GLU A 152 -21.97 7.14 4.69
N LEU A 153 -22.47 7.55 5.86
CA LEU A 153 -23.18 6.70 6.80
C LEU A 153 -24.68 6.87 6.56
N GLU A 154 -25.40 5.75 6.46
CA GLU A 154 -26.86 5.73 6.44
C GLU A 154 -27.38 5.15 7.75
N CYS A 155 -28.26 5.88 8.44
CA CYS A 155 -29.03 5.31 9.54
C CYS A 155 -30.14 4.43 8.97
N GLU A 156 -30.19 3.15 9.33
CA GLU A 156 -31.23 2.24 8.83
C GLU A 156 -32.63 2.56 9.34
N ASN A 157 -32.77 3.26 10.49
CA ASN A 157 -34.07 3.57 11.07
C ASN A 157 -34.72 4.79 10.40
N CYS A 158 -33.97 5.88 10.21
CA CYS A 158 -34.49 7.12 9.65
C CYS A 158 -34.00 7.45 8.24
N HIS A 159 -33.17 6.59 7.64
CA HIS A 159 -32.55 6.75 6.32
C HIS A 159 -31.75 8.05 6.16
N ALA A 160 -31.34 8.68 7.27
CA ALA A 160 -30.48 9.85 7.24
C ALA A 160 -29.10 9.45 6.70
N ARG A 161 -28.68 10.10 5.61
CA ARG A 161 -27.36 9.96 5.02
C ARG A 161 -26.48 11.15 5.38
N VAL A 162 -25.32 10.87 5.96
CA VAL A 162 -24.38 11.90 6.41
C VAL A 162 -22.96 11.48 6.03
N PRO A 163 -22.16 12.38 5.42
CA PRO A 163 -20.74 12.13 5.22
C PRO A 163 -20.03 11.76 6.52
N VAL A 164 -19.15 10.77 6.45
CA VAL A 164 -18.45 10.22 7.63
C VAL A 164 -17.69 11.32 8.39
N ASP A 165 -17.00 12.22 7.67
CA ASP A 165 -16.27 13.35 8.25
C ASP A 165 -17.18 14.27 9.09
N ARG A 166 -18.39 14.52 8.59
CA ARG A 166 -19.40 15.35 9.25
C ARG A 166 -19.98 14.65 10.46
N ALA A 167 -20.25 13.35 10.36
CA ALA A 167 -20.77 12.55 11.48
C ALA A 167 -19.76 12.50 12.62
N ILE A 168 -18.49 12.23 12.32
CA ILE A 168 -17.42 12.22 13.33
C ILE A 168 -17.24 13.61 13.96
N ARG A 169 -17.23 14.68 13.16
CA ARG A 169 -17.09 16.06 13.69
C ARG A 169 -18.21 16.44 14.67
N ARG A 170 -19.41 15.91 14.46
CA ARG A 170 -20.58 16.20 15.28
C ARG A 170 -20.84 15.15 16.37
N GLU A 171 -20.09 14.04 16.35
CA GLU A 171 -20.23 12.89 17.26
C GLU A 171 -21.59 12.17 17.18
N TYR A 172 -22.33 12.32 16.08
CA TYR A 172 -23.57 11.57 15.83
C TYR A 172 -23.89 11.50 14.32
N VAL A 173 -24.57 10.42 13.90
CA VAL A 173 -25.08 10.25 12.52
C VAL A 173 -26.43 10.96 12.34
N CYS A 174 -27.35 10.73 13.27
CA CYS A 174 -28.67 11.36 13.29
C CYS A 174 -29.18 11.47 14.74
N ARG A 175 -30.33 12.10 14.93
CA ARG A 175 -31.02 12.21 16.24
C ARG A 175 -32.42 11.61 16.17
N CYS A 176 -32.62 10.55 15.38
CA CYS A 176 -33.87 9.82 15.48
C CYS A 176 -33.90 9.12 16.83
N ASP A 177 -35.00 9.28 17.55
CA ASP A 177 -35.33 8.38 18.65
C ASP A 177 -35.80 7.06 18.04
N ASP A 178 -35.37 5.93 18.60
CA ASP A 178 -35.77 4.59 18.15
C ASP A 178 -37.30 4.40 18.11
#